data_AF-A0A397H604-F1
#
_entry.id   AF-A0A397H604-F1
#
_cell.length_a   1.000
_cell.length_b   1.000
_cell.length_c   1.000
_cell.angle_alpha   90.00
_cell.angle_beta   90.00
_cell.angle_gamma   90.00
#
_symmetry.space_group_name_H-M   'P 1'
#
loop_
_entity.id
_entity.type
_entity.pdbx_description
1 polymer ?
#
loop_
_entity_poly.entity_id
_entity_poly.type
_entity_poly.pdbx_seq_one_letter_code
_entity_poly.pdbx_strand_id
1 'polypeptide(L)'
;MSLDRNQHRRDADVETSGETKSSKLRQLSASDPVNAPSLKSTPVLAKTKERISEPVIAAFIAGGVAGAVSRTIVSPLERLKILLQIQTVGREEYKLSIWRALVKIGKEEGWRGFLRGNGTNCIRIIPYSAVQFGSYNFYKKFAEPFPDAELSPIRRLLCGGAAGITSVTITYPLDIVRTRLSIQSASFAALGQRTTAEQLPGMFTTMVLIYKNEGGLVALYRGIVPTVAGVAPYVGLNFMTYESVRKYLTPHGDKNPGPWRKLLAGAISGAVAQTCTYPFDVLRRRFQINTMSGMGYRYTSIWDAVRVIIAEEGLRGFFRGIVPNLLKVAPSIDLDRHHVRSTHRKAPKSENVYLQVLVKLYRFLARRTESNFNKVVLRRLFMSRINRPPVSLSRLVSNVADSHKGKTIVVIGTVTDDNRLLTVPKLSVAALRFTATARARIEKAGGETLTLDQLALRAPTGANTLLLRGPKNAREAVKHFGFGPHSHKKPYVRSKGRKFERARGRRRSRGFKV
;
A
#
# COMPACT_ATOMS: atom_id res chain seq x y z
N MET A 1 -35.55 36.97 -65.39
CA MET A 1 -35.71 35.52 -65.08
C MET A 1 -34.47 34.77 -65.54
N SER A 2 -33.37 34.84 -64.78
CA SER A 2 -32.10 34.20 -65.14
C SER A 2 -31.25 33.91 -63.90
N LEU A 3 -31.80 33.15 -62.94
CA LEU A 3 -31.10 32.67 -61.74
C LEU A 3 -31.70 31.31 -61.36
N ASP A 4 -31.53 30.27 -62.18
CA ASP A 4 -31.93 28.91 -61.75
C ASP A 4 -31.21 27.75 -62.45
N ARG A 5 -29.95 27.95 -62.89
CA ARG A 5 -29.12 26.87 -63.47
C ARG A 5 -27.77 26.64 -62.80
N ASN A 6 -27.45 27.41 -61.76
CA ASN A 6 -26.16 27.31 -61.03
C ASN A 6 -26.26 26.63 -59.66
N GLN A 7 -27.40 25.99 -59.36
CA GLN A 7 -27.64 25.31 -58.09
C GLN A 7 -27.61 23.77 -58.21
N HIS A 8 -27.88 23.20 -59.38
CA HIS A 8 -27.80 21.74 -59.58
C HIS A 8 -26.42 21.19 -60.00
N ARG A 9 -25.44 22.05 -60.29
CA ARG A 9 -24.05 21.63 -60.59
C ARG A 9 -23.08 21.72 -59.41
N ARG A 10 -23.47 22.34 -58.29
CA ARG A 10 -22.61 22.41 -57.09
C ARG A 10 -22.85 21.26 -56.09
N ASP A 11 -23.97 20.56 -56.21
CA ASP A 11 -24.29 19.43 -55.33
C ASP A 11 -23.74 18.09 -55.84
N ALA A 12 -23.26 18.01 -57.10
CA ALA A 12 -22.61 16.81 -57.65
C ALA A 12 -21.08 16.76 -57.44
N ASP A 13 -20.44 17.90 -57.16
CA ASP A 13 -18.98 17.99 -56.98
C ASP A 13 -18.53 17.93 -55.50
N VAL A 14 -19.46 17.87 -54.55
CA VAL A 14 -19.14 17.74 -53.11
C VAL A 14 -19.12 16.27 -52.66
N GLU A 15 -19.87 15.37 -53.31
CA GLU A 15 -19.86 13.94 -52.95
C GLU A 15 -18.67 13.15 -53.50
N THR A 16 -18.03 13.60 -54.60
CA THR A 16 -16.90 12.89 -55.22
C THR A 16 -15.52 13.24 -54.64
N SER A 17 -15.42 14.23 -53.74
CA SER A 17 -14.16 14.58 -53.07
C SER A 17 -13.93 13.86 -51.73
N GLY A 18 -14.96 13.17 -51.21
CA GLY A 18 -14.94 12.42 -49.96
C GLY A 18 -14.33 11.02 -50.09
N GLU A 19 -14.48 10.37 -51.24
CA GLU A 19 -13.96 9.00 -51.43
C GLU A 19 -12.47 8.95 -51.77
N THR A 20 -11.92 9.97 -52.45
CA THR A 20 -10.51 9.98 -52.87
C THR A 20 -9.53 10.28 -51.74
N LYS A 21 -9.95 10.97 -50.66
CA LYS A 21 -9.11 11.15 -49.45
C LYS A 21 -9.13 9.93 -48.54
N SER A 22 -10.24 9.19 -48.50
CA SER A 22 -10.36 7.95 -47.72
C SER A 22 -9.52 6.82 -48.33
N SER A 23 -9.45 6.72 -49.66
CA SER A 23 -8.60 5.74 -50.36
C SER A 23 -7.10 6.09 -50.30
N LYS A 24 -6.72 7.38 -50.35
CA LYS A 24 -5.32 7.81 -50.19
C LYS A 24 -4.79 7.64 -48.76
N LEU A 25 -5.66 7.79 -47.73
CA LEU A 25 -5.30 7.49 -46.34
C LEU A 25 -5.24 5.98 -46.05
N ARG A 26 -5.96 5.14 -46.80
CA ARG A 26 -5.83 3.68 -46.73
C ARG A 26 -4.58 3.16 -47.44
N GLN A 27 -4.15 3.78 -48.54
CA GLN A 27 -2.93 3.39 -49.27
C GLN A 27 -1.62 3.87 -48.62
N LEU A 28 -1.63 4.89 -47.75
CA LEU A 28 -0.46 5.26 -46.92
C LEU A 28 -0.23 4.33 -45.72
N SER A 29 -1.11 3.35 -45.48
CA SER A 29 -0.93 2.32 -44.43
C SER A 29 -0.29 1.02 -44.92
N ALA A 30 0.03 0.94 -46.21
CA ALA A 30 0.61 -0.25 -46.84
C ALA A 30 1.98 0.06 -47.49
N SER A 31 2.84 0.77 -46.76
CA SER A 31 4.26 0.85 -47.08
C SER A 31 5.05 0.10 -46.02
N ASP A 32 6.01 -0.68 -46.49
CA ASP A 32 6.81 -1.67 -45.78
C ASP A 32 7.27 -1.21 -44.39
N PRO A 33 7.33 -2.10 -43.39
CA PRO A 33 7.91 -1.74 -42.12
C PRO A 33 9.39 -1.41 -42.34
N VAL A 34 9.68 -0.11 -42.31
CA VAL A 34 11.03 0.41 -42.13
C VAL A 34 11.64 -0.35 -40.96
N ASN A 35 12.73 -1.05 -41.27
CA ASN A 35 13.63 -1.70 -40.31
C ASN A 35 14.06 -0.68 -39.24
N ALA A 36 13.27 -0.53 -38.19
CA ALA A 36 13.83 -0.24 -36.89
C ALA A 36 14.73 -1.43 -36.54
N PRO A 37 15.96 -1.23 -36.06
CA PRO A 37 16.83 -2.33 -35.68
C PRO A 37 16.19 -3.02 -34.48
N SER A 38 15.31 -3.98 -34.74
CA SER A 38 14.87 -4.94 -33.76
C SER A 38 16.11 -5.69 -33.33
N LEU A 39 16.48 -5.52 -32.06
CA LEU A 39 17.41 -6.41 -31.40
C LEU A 39 16.90 -7.83 -31.66
N LYS A 40 17.54 -8.54 -32.59
CA LYS A 40 17.22 -9.93 -32.96
C LYS A 40 17.29 -10.73 -31.67
N SER A 41 16.16 -10.97 -31.02
CA SER A 41 16.10 -11.89 -29.92
C SER A 41 16.38 -13.26 -30.50
N THR A 42 17.50 -13.86 -30.07
CA THR A 42 17.93 -15.18 -30.53
C THR A 42 16.75 -16.17 -30.53
N PRO A 43 16.67 -17.11 -31.49
CA PRO A 43 15.53 -18.05 -31.63
C PRO A 43 15.23 -18.85 -30.34
N VAL A 44 16.22 -18.97 -29.46
CA VAL A 44 16.07 -19.54 -28.11
C VAL A 44 15.20 -18.66 -27.22
N LEU A 45 15.43 -17.34 -27.21
CA LEU A 45 14.72 -16.34 -26.40
C LEU A 45 13.23 -16.25 -26.77
N ALA A 46 12.90 -16.34 -28.06
CA ALA A 46 11.51 -16.37 -28.54
C ALA A 46 10.78 -17.64 -28.10
N LYS A 47 11.40 -18.83 -28.25
CA LYS A 47 10.85 -20.11 -27.78
C LYS A 47 10.69 -20.17 -26.26
N THR A 48 11.63 -19.61 -25.49
CA THR A 48 11.45 -19.50 -24.03
C THR A 48 10.34 -18.52 -23.66
N LYS A 49 10.18 -17.41 -24.39
CA LYS A 49 9.10 -16.46 -24.11
C LYS A 49 7.73 -17.10 -24.33
N GLU A 50 7.59 -17.91 -25.37
CA GLU A 50 6.37 -18.65 -25.68
C GLU A 50 6.04 -19.69 -24.60
N ARG A 51 7.02 -20.49 -24.17
CA ARG A 51 6.86 -21.43 -23.04
C ARG A 51 6.56 -20.73 -21.71
N ILE A 52 7.20 -19.59 -21.42
CA ILE A 52 6.96 -18.84 -20.18
C ILE A 52 5.59 -18.15 -20.21
N SER A 53 5.08 -17.80 -21.40
CA SER A 53 3.76 -17.18 -21.56
C SER A 53 2.58 -18.15 -21.43
N GLU A 54 2.84 -19.45 -21.38
CA GLU A 54 1.80 -20.44 -21.12
C GLU A 54 1.14 -20.16 -19.75
N PRO A 55 -0.20 -20.04 -19.66
CA PRO A 55 -0.88 -19.51 -18.48
C PRO A 55 -0.60 -20.32 -17.20
N VAL A 56 -0.37 -21.62 -17.33
CA VAL A 56 -0.02 -22.51 -16.22
C VAL A 56 1.40 -22.21 -15.70
N ILE A 57 2.36 -22.07 -16.62
CA ILE A 57 3.77 -21.77 -16.29
C ILE A 57 3.89 -20.35 -15.74
N ALA A 58 3.20 -19.38 -16.36
CA ALA A 58 3.16 -18.00 -15.90
C ALA A 58 2.55 -17.89 -14.49
N ALA A 59 1.42 -18.56 -14.23
CA ALA A 59 0.80 -18.59 -12.91
C ALA A 59 1.69 -19.30 -11.87
N PHE A 60 2.38 -20.37 -12.25
CA PHE A 60 3.30 -21.09 -11.38
C PHE A 60 4.52 -20.23 -11.00
N ILE A 61 5.16 -19.58 -11.98
CA ILE A 61 6.30 -18.69 -11.76
C ILE A 61 5.86 -17.48 -10.94
N ALA A 62 4.73 -16.84 -11.29
CA ALA A 62 4.20 -15.70 -10.55
C ALA A 62 3.87 -16.08 -9.10
N GLY A 63 3.24 -17.24 -8.88
CA GLY A 63 2.97 -17.79 -7.55
C GLY A 63 4.23 -18.10 -6.76
N GLY A 64 5.25 -18.70 -7.41
CA GLY A 64 6.55 -18.99 -6.82
C GLY A 64 7.31 -17.73 -6.40
N VAL A 65 7.39 -16.73 -7.28
CA VAL A 65 8.05 -15.43 -7.00
C VAL A 65 7.29 -14.66 -5.92
N ALA A 66 5.96 -14.55 -6.02
CA ALA A 66 5.15 -13.88 -5.01
C ALA A 66 5.28 -14.57 -3.64
N GLY A 67 5.30 -15.91 -3.63
CA GLY A 67 5.57 -16.71 -2.44
C GLY A 67 6.95 -16.42 -1.84
N ALA A 68 8.00 -16.40 -2.66
CA ALA A 68 9.36 -16.13 -2.20
C ALA A 68 9.52 -14.71 -1.64
N VAL A 69 8.93 -13.70 -2.28
CA VAL A 69 8.92 -12.31 -1.79
C VAL A 69 8.18 -12.22 -0.46
N SER A 70 7.00 -12.82 -0.35
CA SER A 70 6.20 -12.86 0.89
C SER A 70 6.97 -13.48 2.05
N ARG A 71 7.63 -14.63 1.83
CA ARG A 71 8.46 -15.28 2.87
C ARG A 71 9.68 -14.46 3.26
N THR A 72 10.30 -13.76 2.32
CA THR A 72 11.46 -12.91 2.58
C THR A 72 11.10 -11.70 3.45
N ILE A 73 9.96 -11.05 3.18
CA ILE A 73 9.46 -9.93 4.00
C ILE A 73 9.17 -10.38 5.43
N VAL A 74 8.60 -11.58 5.58
CA VAL A 74 8.19 -12.12 6.89
C VAL A 74 9.33 -12.83 7.63
N SER A 75 10.44 -13.14 6.95
CA SER A 75 11.57 -13.91 7.48
C SER A 75 12.11 -13.41 8.83
N PRO A 76 12.30 -12.09 9.08
CA PRO A 76 12.79 -11.62 10.38
C PRO A 76 11.89 -12.04 11.54
N LEU A 77 10.57 -11.90 11.38
CA LEU A 77 9.58 -12.29 12.39
C LEU A 77 9.45 -13.81 12.52
N GLU A 78 9.56 -14.54 11.40
CA GLU A 78 9.48 -16.00 11.40
C GLU A 78 10.71 -16.62 12.07
N ARG A 79 11.90 -16.06 11.86
CA ARG A 79 13.11 -16.45 12.57
C ARG A 79 13.00 -16.13 14.06
N LEU A 80 12.54 -14.94 14.41
CA LEU A 80 12.33 -14.57 15.82
C LEU A 80 11.34 -15.52 16.51
N LYS A 81 10.24 -15.90 15.84
CA LYS A 81 9.29 -16.91 16.34
C LYS A 81 10.04 -18.21 16.67
N ILE A 82 10.81 -18.75 15.73
CA ILE A 82 11.53 -20.02 15.90
C ILE A 82 12.49 -19.94 17.09
N LEU A 83 13.28 -18.87 17.19
CA LEU A 83 14.22 -18.68 18.29
C LEU A 83 13.52 -18.63 19.66
N LEU A 84 12.41 -17.89 19.77
CA LEU A 84 11.65 -17.78 21.02
C LEU A 84 10.93 -19.07 21.40
N GLN A 85 10.46 -19.86 20.42
CA GLN A 85 9.77 -21.15 20.66
C GLN A 85 10.70 -22.23 21.26
N ILE A 86 12.01 -22.05 21.09
CA ILE A 86 13.04 -23.07 21.32
C ILE A 86 13.88 -22.79 22.57
N GLN A 87 13.72 -21.61 23.18
CA GLN A 87 14.47 -21.24 24.37
C GLN A 87 14.10 -22.10 25.58
N THR A 88 15.14 -22.58 26.26
CA THR A 88 15.08 -23.28 27.55
C THR A 88 14.92 -22.32 28.72
N VAL A 89 14.27 -22.79 29.78
CA VAL A 89 14.33 -22.15 31.10
C VAL A 89 15.78 -22.31 31.60
N GLY A 90 16.45 -21.19 31.85
CA GLY A 90 17.86 -21.13 32.26
C GLY A 90 18.76 -20.26 31.36
N ARG A 91 18.38 -19.99 30.10
CA ARG A 91 19.04 -19.00 29.24
C ARG A 91 18.20 -17.72 29.18
N GLU A 92 18.38 -16.85 30.17
CA GLU A 92 17.70 -15.53 30.35
C GLU A 92 17.89 -14.55 29.17
N GLU A 93 18.75 -14.85 28.20
CA GLU A 93 19.21 -13.92 27.17
C GLU A 93 18.14 -13.38 26.21
N TYR A 94 16.91 -13.89 26.26
CA TYR A 94 15.81 -13.47 25.38
C TYR A 94 14.47 -13.24 26.10
N LYS A 95 14.47 -12.87 27.38
CA LYS A 95 13.37 -12.07 27.96
C LYS A 95 13.32 -10.63 27.42
N LEU A 96 13.86 -10.42 26.22
CA LEU A 96 13.94 -9.13 25.55
C LEU A 96 12.62 -8.85 24.84
N SER A 97 12.20 -7.59 24.85
CA SER A 97 11.12 -7.13 23.97
C SER A 97 11.48 -7.45 22.51
N ILE A 98 10.47 -7.73 21.68
CA ILE A 98 10.63 -8.12 20.25
C ILE A 98 11.62 -7.22 19.53
N TRP A 99 11.53 -5.90 19.76
CA TRP A 99 12.44 -4.93 19.18
C TRP A 99 13.90 -5.12 19.62
N ARG A 100 14.14 -5.34 20.92
CA ARG A 100 15.48 -5.61 21.44
C ARG A 100 16.04 -6.93 20.90
N ALA A 101 15.21 -7.96 20.75
CA ALA A 101 15.62 -9.24 20.16
C ALA A 101 15.98 -9.08 18.66
N LEU A 102 15.20 -8.32 17.89
CA LEU A 102 15.53 -7.99 16.50
C LEU A 102 16.82 -7.17 16.40
N VAL A 103 17.00 -6.17 17.26
CA VAL A 103 18.23 -5.37 17.32
C VAL A 103 19.44 -6.23 17.70
N LYS A 104 19.30 -7.17 18.65
CA LYS A 104 20.36 -8.13 19.02
C LYS A 104 20.79 -8.95 17.81
N ILE A 105 19.84 -9.54 17.08
CA ILE A 105 20.11 -10.30 15.84
C ILE A 105 20.84 -9.42 14.81
N GLY A 106 20.37 -8.18 14.62
CA GLY A 106 20.99 -7.24 13.69
C GLY A 106 22.42 -6.85 14.07
N LYS A 107 22.71 -6.71 15.37
CA LYS A 107 24.05 -6.37 15.88
C LYS A 107 25.02 -7.56 15.85
N GLU A 108 24.56 -8.76 16.22
CA GLU A 108 25.43 -9.94 16.36
C GLU A 108 25.68 -10.66 15.04
N GLU A 109 24.68 -10.71 14.15
CA GLU A 109 24.72 -11.50 12.92
C GLU A 109 24.56 -10.68 11.64
N GLY A 110 24.25 -9.38 11.76
CA GLY A 110 24.00 -8.51 10.62
C GLY A 110 22.72 -8.82 9.85
N TRP A 111 22.57 -8.17 8.69
CA TRP A 111 21.38 -8.32 7.83
C TRP A 111 21.14 -9.76 7.36
N ARG A 112 22.21 -10.49 7.04
CA ARG A 112 22.13 -11.91 6.63
C ARG A 112 21.60 -12.81 7.75
N GLY A 113 21.75 -12.41 9.01
CA GLY A 113 21.15 -13.09 10.15
C GLY A 113 19.63 -13.24 9.98
N PHE A 114 18.91 -12.16 9.68
CA PHE A 114 17.44 -12.21 9.56
C PHE A 114 16.91 -13.17 8.48
N LEU A 115 17.75 -13.51 7.50
CA LEU A 115 17.40 -14.38 6.37
C LEU A 115 17.89 -15.83 6.53
N ARG A 116 18.46 -16.21 7.68
CA ARG A 116 18.92 -17.59 7.90
C ARG A 116 17.78 -18.60 7.91
N GLY A 117 17.89 -19.61 7.07
CA GLY A 117 16.85 -20.60 6.81
C GLY A 117 15.78 -20.13 5.81
N ASN A 118 15.79 -18.86 5.38
CA ASN A 118 14.80 -18.37 4.40
C ASN A 118 14.99 -19.01 3.02
N GLY A 119 16.23 -19.25 2.59
CA GLY A 119 16.52 -19.93 1.32
C GLY A 119 15.83 -21.29 1.20
N THR A 120 15.92 -22.12 2.25
CA THR A 120 15.21 -23.41 2.33
C THR A 120 13.69 -23.22 2.29
N ASN A 121 13.16 -22.16 2.91
CA ASN A 121 11.74 -21.85 2.88
C ASN A 121 11.26 -21.45 1.47
N CYS A 122 12.07 -20.72 0.71
CA CYS A 122 11.77 -20.36 -0.68
C CYS A 122 11.82 -21.59 -1.59
N ILE A 123 12.87 -22.42 -1.48
CA ILE A 123 13.02 -23.66 -2.26
C ILE A 123 11.84 -24.60 -2.00
N ARG A 124 11.35 -24.70 -0.76
CA ARG A 124 10.23 -25.57 -0.39
C ARG A 124 8.92 -25.20 -1.09
N ILE A 125 8.71 -23.96 -1.54
CA ILE A 125 7.44 -23.52 -2.15
C ILE A 125 7.09 -24.36 -3.38
N ILE A 126 8.06 -24.60 -4.25
CA ILE A 126 7.89 -25.31 -5.51
C ILE A 126 7.40 -26.76 -5.30
N PRO A 127 8.12 -27.64 -4.57
CA PRO A 127 7.68 -29.00 -4.34
C PRO A 127 6.41 -29.06 -3.48
N TYR A 128 6.25 -28.13 -2.52
CA TYR A 128 5.04 -28.07 -1.70
C TYR A 128 3.80 -27.83 -2.56
N SER A 129 3.82 -26.79 -3.41
CA SER A 129 2.70 -26.48 -4.30
C SER A 129 2.46 -27.58 -5.32
N ALA A 130 3.51 -28.14 -5.94
CA ALA A 130 3.37 -29.22 -6.92
C ALA A 130 2.66 -30.45 -6.32
N VAL A 131 3.11 -30.91 -5.15
CA VAL A 131 2.47 -32.04 -4.45
C VAL A 131 1.06 -31.66 -3.99
N GLN A 132 0.87 -30.45 -3.44
CA GLN A 132 -0.44 -30.04 -2.96
C GLN A 132 -1.49 -30.02 -4.07
N PHE A 133 -1.16 -29.45 -5.24
CA PHE A 133 -2.09 -29.44 -6.38
C PHE A 133 -2.30 -30.84 -6.96
N GLY A 134 -1.24 -31.65 -7.09
CA GLY A 134 -1.34 -33.03 -7.54
C GLY A 134 -2.23 -33.88 -6.63
N SER A 135 -1.96 -33.85 -5.32
CA SER A 135 -2.74 -34.57 -4.31
C SER A 135 -4.17 -34.05 -4.21
N TYR A 136 -4.39 -32.73 -4.32
CA TYR A 136 -5.74 -32.17 -4.31
C TYR A 136 -6.56 -32.70 -5.50
N ASN A 137 -6.01 -32.68 -6.71
CA ASN A 137 -6.70 -33.22 -7.89
C ASN A 137 -6.91 -34.74 -7.79
N PHE A 138 -5.98 -35.47 -7.17
CA PHE A 138 -6.15 -36.89 -6.90
C PHE A 138 -7.29 -37.14 -5.93
N TYR A 139 -7.29 -36.53 -4.73
CA TYR A 139 -8.35 -36.71 -3.74
C TYR A 139 -9.70 -36.18 -4.19
N LYS A 140 -9.70 -35.10 -4.98
CA LYS A 140 -10.91 -34.53 -5.57
C LYS A 140 -11.66 -35.57 -6.41
N LYS A 141 -10.96 -36.34 -7.26
CA LYS A 141 -11.57 -37.41 -8.09
C LYS A 141 -12.31 -38.47 -7.28
N PHE A 142 -11.86 -38.76 -6.04
CA PHE A 142 -12.53 -39.73 -5.17
C PHE A 142 -13.67 -39.12 -4.34
N ALA A 143 -13.68 -37.80 -4.16
CA ALA A 143 -14.68 -37.11 -3.35
C ALA A 143 -15.86 -36.55 -4.15
N GLU A 144 -15.71 -36.46 -5.47
CA GLU A 144 -16.75 -36.08 -6.43
C GLU A 144 -17.77 -37.21 -6.62
N PRO A 145 -19.07 -36.97 -6.38
CA PRO A 145 -20.12 -37.96 -6.66
C PRO A 145 -20.34 -38.22 -8.16
N PHE A 146 -20.11 -37.20 -8.99
CA PHE A 146 -20.23 -37.24 -10.45
C PHE A 146 -19.07 -36.45 -11.09
N PRO A 147 -18.66 -36.76 -12.33
CA PRO A 147 -17.66 -35.98 -13.05
C PRO A 147 -18.04 -34.49 -13.08
N ASP A 148 -17.12 -33.62 -12.68
CA ASP A 148 -17.26 -32.15 -12.61
C ASP A 148 -18.33 -31.60 -11.63
N ALA A 149 -18.80 -32.39 -10.65
CA ALA A 149 -19.70 -31.89 -9.62
C ALA A 149 -19.01 -30.92 -8.63
N GLU A 150 -19.68 -29.82 -8.26
CA GLU A 150 -19.16 -28.93 -7.22
C GLU A 150 -19.12 -29.64 -5.84
N LEU A 151 -17.92 -29.68 -5.23
CA LEU A 151 -17.78 -30.27 -3.90
C LEU A 151 -18.40 -29.37 -2.82
N SER A 152 -19.18 -29.99 -1.94
CA SER A 152 -19.63 -29.38 -0.67
C SER A 152 -18.44 -28.77 0.09
N PRO A 153 -18.62 -27.62 0.78
CA PRO A 153 -17.55 -26.95 1.52
C PRO A 153 -16.76 -27.88 2.44
N ILE A 154 -17.45 -28.83 3.11
CA ILE A 154 -16.83 -29.81 4.00
C ILE A 154 -15.94 -30.80 3.23
N ARG A 155 -16.43 -31.35 2.12
CA ARG A 155 -15.65 -32.28 1.28
C ARG A 155 -14.43 -31.60 0.68
N ARG A 156 -14.59 -30.35 0.21
CA ARG A 156 -13.49 -29.52 -0.29
C ARG A 156 -12.44 -29.24 0.78
N LEU A 157 -12.88 -28.99 2.02
CA LEU A 157 -12.00 -28.78 3.17
C LEU A 157 -11.21 -30.05 3.50
N LEU A 158 -11.87 -31.22 3.51
CA LEU A 158 -11.22 -32.51 3.77
C LEU A 158 -10.21 -32.87 2.67
N CYS A 159 -10.57 -32.70 1.41
CA CYS A 159 -9.66 -32.92 0.28
C CYS A 159 -8.45 -31.97 0.32
N GLY A 160 -8.70 -30.69 0.61
CA GLY A 160 -7.65 -29.68 0.78
C GLY A 160 -6.75 -29.96 1.99
N GLY A 161 -7.32 -30.41 3.10
CA GLY A 161 -6.60 -30.81 4.32
C GLY A 161 -5.72 -32.04 4.08
N ALA A 162 -6.26 -33.08 3.45
CA ALA A 162 -5.50 -34.28 3.08
C ALA A 162 -4.36 -33.95 2.11
N ALA A 163 -4.61 -33.15 1.08
CA ALA A 163 -3.57 -32.68 0.16
C ALA A 163 -2.49 -31.84 0.88
N GLY A 164 -2.90 -31.03 1.85
CA GLY A 164 -2.00 -30.29 2.74
C GLY A 164 -1.11 -31.21 3.58
N ILE A 165 -1.67 -32.27 4.16
CA ILE A 165 -0.92 -33.25 4.96
C ILE A 165 0.08 -33.99 4.07
N THR A 166 -0.33 -34.47 2.89
CA THR A 166 0.55 -35.19 1.96
C THR A 166 1.72 -34.31 1.49
N SER A 167 1.45 -33.05 1.13
CA SER A 167 2.50 -32.10 0.77
C SER A 167 3.44 -31.76 1.92
N VAL A 168 2.93 -31.65 3.16
CA VAL A 168 3.78 -31.47 4.35
C VAL A 168 4.66 -32.69 4.59
N THR A 169 4.13 -33.91 4.48
CA THR A 169 4.91 -35.15 4.68
C THR A 169 6.05 -35.24 3.67
N ILE A 170 5.80 -34.99 2.39
CA ILE A 170 6.85 -35.04 1.36
C ILE A 170 7.90 -33.93 1.57
N THR A 171 7.47 -32.73 1.96
CA THR A 171 8.38 -31.58 2.13
C THR A 171 8.98 -31.44 3.53
N TYR A 172 8.67 -32.37 4.44
CA TYR A 172 9.07 -32.30 5.85
C TYR A 172 10.59 -32.22 6.07
N PRO A 173 11.45 -32.93 5.30
CA PRO A 173 12.91 -32.81 5.42
C PRO A 173 13.42 -31.37 5.20
N LEU A 174 12.78 -30.59 4.34
CA LEU A 174 13.15 -29.18 4.15
C LEU A 174 12.71 -28.32 5.34
N ASP A 175 11.62 -28.68 6.01
CA ASP A 175 11.15 -27.98 7.21
C ASP A 175 12.06 -28.16 8.41
N ILE A 176 12.59 -29.37 8.64
CA ILE A 176 13.53 -29.60 9.75
C ILE A 176 14.87 -28.90 9.50
N VAL A 177 15.39 -28.97 8.26
CA VAL A 177 16.63 -28.29 7.87
C VAL A 177 16.48 -26.78 8.04
N ARG A 178 15.35 -26.22 7.60
CA ARG A 178 15.03 -24.81 7.81
C ARG A 178 15.12 -24.41 9.29
N THR A 179 14.44 -25.15 10.17
CA THR A 179 14.41 -24.85 11.61
C THR A 179 15.83 -24.84 12.17
N ARG A 180 16.65 -25.83 11.81
CA ARG A 180 18.03 -25.96 12.31
C ARG A 180 18.94 -24.85 11.82
N LEU A 181 18.89 -24.51 10.53
CA LEU A 181 19.65 -23.39 9.96
C LEU A 181 19.31 -22.04 10.62
N SER A 182 18.04 -21.83 11.00
CA SER A 182 17.61 -20.63 11.70
C SER A 182 18.16 -20.50 13.13
N ILE A 183 18.59 -21.62 13.75
CA ILE A 183 19.04 -21.71 15.15
C ILE A 183 20.55 -21.83 15.27
N GLN A 184 21.21 -22.54 14.35
CA GLN A 184 22.66 -22.78 14.39
C GLN A 184 23.45 -21.48 14.63
N SER A 185 23.05 -20.38 13.98
CA SER A 185 23.56 -19.01 14.22
C SER A 185 23.59 -18.61 15.69
N ALA A 186 22.45 -18.73 16.34
CA ALA A 186 22.25 -18.26 17.71
C ALA A 186 22.95 -19.18 18.71
N SER A 187 23.00 -20.48 18.42
CA SER A 187 23.72 -21.46 19.25
C SER A 187 25.23 -21.21 19.25
N PHE A 188 25.83 -20.92 18.09
CA PHE A 188 27.26 -20.59 18.00
C PHE A 188 27.59 -19.20 18.57
N ALA A 189 26.67 -18.23 18.48
CA ALA A 189 26.84 -16.93 19.13
C ALA A 189 26.81 -17.03 20.66
N ALA A 190 25.95 -17.90 21.22
CA ALA A 190 25.82 -18.11 22.66
C ALA A 190 26.96 -18.94 23.26
N LEU A 191 27.63 -19.79 22.48
CA LEU A 191 28.75 -20.63 22.94
C LEU A 191 30.08 -19.89 23.05
N GLY A 192 30.16 -18.58 22.72
CA GLY A 192 31.40 -17.78 22.80
C GLY A 192 32.53 -18.21 21.85
N GLN A 193 32.47 -19.41 21.27
CA GLN A 193 33.37 -19.94 20.26
C GLN A 193 33.05 -19.34 18.89
N ARG A 194 33.43 -18.08 18.69
CA ARG A 194 33.76 -17.57 17.36
C ARG A 194 35.20 -17.94 17.04
N THR A 195 35.54 -19.23 17.04
CA THR A 195 36.75 -19.68 16.37
C THR A 195 36.52 -19.47 14.88
N THR A 196 37.26 -18.49 14.38
CA THR A 196 37.42 -18.09 12.99
C THR A 196 37.28 -19.27 12.01
N ALA A 197 36.41 -19.11 11.01
CA ALA A 197 36.40 -19.83 9.73
C ALA A 197 35.73 -21.24 9.63
N GLU A 198 34.91 -21.71 10.57
CA GLU A 198 33.96 -22.79 10.23
C GLU A 198 32.75 -22.22 9.48
N GLN A 199 32.72 -22.42 8.17
CA GLN A 199 31.58 -22.08 7.33
C GLN A 199 30.34 -22.80 7.86
N LEU A 200 29.30 -22.01 8.19
CA LEU A 200 28.03 -22.58 8.62
C LEU A 200 27.51 -23.52 7.54
N PRO A 201 27.15 -24.77 7.89
CA PRO A 201 26.80 -25.78 6.92
C PRO A 201 25.61 -25.30 6.08
N GLY A 202 25.71 -25.46 4.76
CA GLY A 202 24.61 -25.20 3.85
C GLY A 202 23.42 -26.12 4.11
N MET A 203 22.31 -25.89 3.39
CA MET A 203 21.11 -26.71 3.47
C MET A 203 21.42 -28.21 3.26
N PHE A 204 22.18 -28.55 2.22
CA PHE A 204 22.55 -29.92 1.91
C PHE A 204 23.45 -30.54 2.99
N THR A 205 24.47 -29.80 3.44
CA THR A 205 25.38 -30.26 4.50
C THR A 205 24.62 -30.54 5.80
N THR A 206 23.68 -29.65 6.18
CA THR A 206 22.85 -29.84 7.36
C THR A 206 21.92 -31.05 7.21
N MET A 207 21.34 -31.27 6.03
CA MET A 207 20.51 -32.45 5.76
C MET A 207 21.31 -33.75 5.86
N VAL A 208 22.52 -33.78 5.29
CA VAL A 208 23.43 -34.93 5.37
C VAL A 208 23.88 -35.18 6.82
N LEU A 209 24.17 -34.13 7.58
CA LEU A 209 24.55 -34.23 8.98
C LEU A 209 23.45 -34.86 9.83
N ILE A 210 22.19 -34.42 9.65
CA ILE A 210 21.04 -35.01 10.35
C ILE A 210 20.89 -36.49 10.00
N TYR A 211 21.00 -36.82 8.71
CA TYR A 211 20.88 -38.19 8.24
C TYR A 211 21.97 -39.09 8.82
N LYS A 212 23.24 -38.67 8.76
CA LYS A 212 24.38 -39.48 9.20
C LYS A 212 24.51 -39.57 10.72
N ASN A 213 24.23 -38.49 11.45
CA ASN A 213 24.60 -38.40 12.87
C ASN A 213 23.42 -38.59 13.84
N GLU A 214 22.17 -38.45 13.40
CA GLU A 214 21.03 -38.30 14.34
C GLU A 214 19.92 -39.35 14.20
N GLY A 215 20.15 -40.37 13.37
CA GLY A 215 19.24 -41.52 13.19
C GLY A 215 18.56 -41.60 11.82
N GLY A 216 19.25 -41.18 10.74
CA GLY A 216 18.81 -41.43 9.37
C GLY A 216 17.50 -40.74 8.99
N LEU A 217 16.62 -41.50 8.34
CA LEU A 217 15.31 -40.99 7.88
C LEU A 217 14.40 -40.60 9.04
N VAL A 218 14.40 -41.34 10.15
CA VAL A 218 13.52 -41.04 11.30
C VAL A 218 13.83 -39.66 11.88
N ALA A 219 15.11 -39.27 11.89
CA ALA A 219 15.54 -37.95 12.36
C ALA A 219 14.97 -36.82 11.49
N LEU A 220 14.93 -37.00 10.17
CA LEU A 220 14.39 -36.00 9.23
C LEU A 220 12.89 -35.78 9.37
N TYR A 221 12.16 -36.73 9.99
CA TYR A 221 10.71 -36.67 10.20
C TYR A 221 10.29 -36.39 11.66
N ARG A 222 11.24 -36.10 12.56
CA ARG A 222 10.92 -35.76 13.96
C ARG A 222 10.08 -34.49 14.04
N GLY A 223 8.89 -34.63 14.63
CA GLY A 223 7.89 -33.57 14.78
C GLY A 223 6.77 -33.60 13.74
N ILE A 224 6.70 -34.62 12.87
CA ILE A 224 5.60 -34.77 11.92
C ILE A 224 4.26 -34.99 12.65
N VAL A 225 4.24 -35.78 13.72
CA VAL A 225 3.03 -36.09 14.50
C VAL A 225 2.34 -34.82 15.05
N PRO A 226 3.02 -33.93 15.82
CA PRO A 226 2.39 -32.68 16.24
C PRO A 226 2.04 -31.76 15.07
N THR A 227 2.74 -31.86 13.93
CA THR A 227 2.39 -31.09 12.73
C THR A 227 1.04 -31.53 12.17
N VAL A 228 0.84 -32.84 11.96
CA VAL A 228 -0.41 -33.39 11.41
C VAL A 228 -1.56 -33.19 12.40
N ALA A 229 -1.32 -33.44 13.69
CA ALA A 229 -2.32 -33.23 14.75
C ALA A 229 -2.81 -31.77 14.83
N GLY A 230 -1.94 -30.79 14.53
CA GLY A 230 -2.30 -29.37 14.54
C GLY A 230 -3.06 -28.88 13.29
N VAL A 231 -2.95 -29.58 12.15
CA VAL A 231 -3.55 -29.12 10.87
C VAL A 231 -5.08 -29.15 10.92
N ALA A 232 -5.68 -30.27 11.34
CA ALA A 232 -7.14 -30.40 11.33
C ALA A 232 -7.84 -29.39 12.26
N PRO A 233 -7.41 -29.20 13.53
CA PRO A 233 -7.98 -28.17 14.39
C PRO A 233 -7.77 -26.76 13.84
N TYR A 234 -6.61 -26.47 13.23
CA TYR A 234 -6.33 -25.15 12.66
C TYR A 234 -7.29 -24.82 11.53
N VAL A 235 -7.48 -25.77 10.60
CA VAL A 235 -8.37 -25.60 9.45
C VAL A 235 -9.83 -25.45 9.89
N GLY A 236 -10.29 -26.30 10.82
CA GLY A 236 -11.65 -26.25 11.35
C GLY A 236 -11.94 -24.93 12.09
N LEU A 237 -11.07 -24.54 13.02
CA LEU A 237 -11.24 -23.30 13.79
C LEU A 237 -11.14 -22.06 12.90
N ASN A 238 -10.21 -22.02 11.95
CA ASN A 238 -10.08 -20.89 11.03
C ASN A 238 -11.33 -20.74 10.17
N PHE A 239 -11.90 -21.83 9.66
CA PHE A 239 -13.14 -21.78 8.87
C PHE A 239 -14.33 -21.31 9.72
N MET A 240 -14.54 -21.93 10.88
CA MET A 240 -15.63 -21.59 11.81
C MET A 240 -15.57 -20.11 12.22
N THR A 241 -14.38 -19.64 12.64
CA THR A 241 -14.21 -18.25 13.07
C THR A 241 -14.30 -17.28 11.90
N TYR A 242 -13.80 -17.63 10.72
CA TYR A 242 -13.95 -16.81 9.52
C TYR A 242 -15.42 -16.61 9.14
N GLU A 243 -16.24 -17.67 9.16
CA GLU A 243 -17.66 -17.56 8.86
C GLU A 243 -18.39 -16.71 9.90
N SER A 244 -18.13 -16.92 11.19
CA SER A 244 -18.74 -16.13 12.27
C SER A 244 -18.36 -14.64 12.17
N VAL A 245 -17.08 -14.33 11.98
CA VAL A 245 -16.60 -12.95 11.85
C VAL A 245 -17.11 -12.31 10.57
N ARG A 246 -17.16 -13.05 9.45
CA ARG A 246 -17.74 -12.57 8.19
C ARG A 246 -19.23 -12.26 8.35
N LYS A 247 -20.02 -13.12 9.00
CA LYS A 247 -21.45 -12.89 9.27
C LYS A 247 -21.66 -11.62 10.10
N TYR A 248 -20.86 -11.43 11.14
CA TYR A 248 -20.94 -10.23 11.98
C TYR A 248 -20.51 -8.94 11.25
N LEU A 249 -19.47 -9.01 10.42
CA LEU A 249 -18.96 -7.87 9.66
C LEU A 249 -19.77 -7.53 8.40
N THR A 250 -20.78 -8.33 8.01
CA THR A 250 -21.55 -8.11 6.78
C THR A 250 -22.93 -7.55 7.13
N PRO A 251 -23.28 -6.31 6.76
CA PRO A 251 -24.61 -5.76 7.00
C PRO A 251 -25.70 -6.58 6.31
N HIS A 252 -26.90 -6.64 6.89
CA HIS A 252 -28.06 -7.29 6.27
C HIS A 252 -28.35 -6.68 4.89
N GLY A 253 -28.07 -7.44 3.82
CA GLY A 253 -28.34 -7.04 2.43
C GLY A 253 -27.16 -7.14 1.46
N ASP A 254 -25.92 -7.26 1.94
CA ASP A 254 -24.73 -7.31 1.08
C ASP A 254 -24.11 -8.72 1.03
N LYS A 255 -24.10 -9.40 -0.12
CA LYS A 255 -23.54 -10.77 -0.22
C LYS A 255 -22.01 -10.78 -0.24
N ASN A 256 -21.38 -9.63 -0.53
CA ASN A 256 -19.94 -9.51 -0.75
C ASN A 256 -19.30 -8.41 0.12
N PRO A 257 -18.78 -8.74 1.31
CA PRO A 257 -18.03 -7.76 2.11
C PRO A 257 -16.82 -7.24 1.32
N GLY A 258 -16.57 -5.93 1.41
CA GLY A 258 -15.45 -5.28 0.71
C GLY A 258 -14.08 -5.90 1.05
N PRO A 259 -13.04 -5.71 0.21
CA PRO A 259 -11.73 -6.36 0.37
C PRO A 259 -11.11 -6.21 1.76
N TRP A 260 -11.26 -5.04 2.38
CA TRP A 260 -10.81 -4.76 3.75
C TRP A 260 -11.50 -5.65 4.79
N ARG A 261 -12.82 -5.86 4.69
CA ARG A 261 -13.59 -6.67 5.63
C ARG A 261 -13.24 -8.16 5.52
N LYS A 262 -13.02 -8.66 4.29
CA LYS A 262 -12.53 -10.03 4.06
C LYS A 262 -11.13 -10.22 4.64
N LEU A 263 -10.27 -9.23 4.48
CA LEU A 263 -8.91 -9.25 5.04
C LEU A 263 -8.95 -9.23 6.58
N LEU A 264 -9.75 -8.35 7.18
CA LEU A 264 -9.94 -8.31 8.64
C LEU A 264 -10.51 -9.62 9.18
N ALA A 265 -11.53 -10.18 8.52
CA ALA A 265 -12.10 -11.47 8.89
C ALA A 265 -11.05 -12.60 8.84
N GLY A 266 -10.22 -12.63 7.79
CA GLY A 266 -9.12 -13.58 7.66
C GLY A 266 -8.01 -13.38 8.70
N ALA A 267 -7.71 -12.14 9.08
CA ALA A 267 -6.71 -11.84 10.11
C ALA A 267 -7.19 -12.29 11.50
N ILE A 268 -8.45 -12.01 11.85
CA ILE A 268 -9.04 -12.42 13.13
C ILE A 268 -9.19 -13.94 13.19
N SER A 269 -9.72 -14.57 12.14
CA SER A 269 -9.89 -16.03 12.10
C SER A 269 -8.55 -16.75 12.20
N GLY A 270 -7.55 -16.26 11.47
CA GLY A 270 -6.18 -16.76 11.53
C GLY A 270 -5.57 -16.61 12.92
N ALA A 271 -5.75 -15.46 13.57
CA ALA A 271 -5.23 -15.22 14.93
C ALA A 271 -5.86 -16.14 15.97
N VAL A 272 -7.19 -16.34 15.93
CA VAL A 272 -7.89 -17.23 16.87
C VAL A 272 -7.48 -18.69 16.65
N ALA A 273 -7.55 -19.17 15.40
CA ALA A 273 -7.18 -20.55 15.07
C ALA A 273 -5.74 -20.86 15.48
N GLN A 274 -4.82 -19.94 15.18
CA GLN A 274 -3.42 -20.06 15.50
C GLN A 274 -3.14 -20.02 17.00
N THR A 275 -3.93 -19.29 17.79
CA THR A 275 -3.80 -19.24 19.26
C THR A 275 -4.19 -20.60 19.86
N CYS A 276 -5.30 -21.17 19.41
CA CYS A 276 -5.74 -22.49 19.89
C CYS A 276 -4.80 -23.63 19.47
N THR A 277 -4.22 -23.57 18.26
CA THR A 277 -3.30 -24.62 17.79
C THR A 277 -1.83 -24.35 18.08
N TYR A 278 -1.52 -23.22 18.74
CA TYR A 278 -0.15 -22.83 19.06
C TYR A 278 0.66 -23.87 19.87
N PRO A 279 0.06 -24.63 20.81
CA PRO A 279 0.78 -25.68 21.53
C PRO A 279 1.39 -26.76 20.62
N PHE A 280 0.67 -27.17 19.56
CA PHE A 280 1.18 -28.12 18.56
C PHE A 280 2.34 -27.52 17.75
N ASP A 281 2.27 -26.22 17.47
CA ASP A 281 3.31 -25.46 16.79
C ASP A 281 4.61 -25.42 17.61
N VAL A 282 4.53 -25.22 18.94
CA VAL A 282 5.69 -25.25 19.84
C VAL A 282 6.27 -26.66 19.95
N LEU A 283 5.42 -27.66 20.18
CA LEU A 283 5.85 -29.06 20.23
C LEU A 283 6.58 -29.46 18.94
N ARG A 284 6.01 -29.15 17.78
CA ARG A 284 6.66 -29.37 16.48
C ARG A 284 8.08 -28.82 16.44
N ARG A 285 8.29 -27.55 16.82
CA ARG A 285 9.63 -26.93 16.75
C ARG A 285 10.61 -27.56 17.72
N ARG A 286 10.17 -27.93 18.92
CA ARG A 286 11.01 -28.61 19.92
C ARG A 286 11.43 -30.01 19.46
N PHE A 287 10.53 -30.77 18.86
CA PHE A 287 10.86 -32.09 18.31
C PHE A 287 11.86 -32.01 17.14
N GLN A 288 11.80 -30.96 16.31
CA GLN A 288 12.73 -30.77 15.17
C GLN A 288 14.19 -30.53 15.59
N ILE A 289 14.42 -30.09 16.82
CA ILE A 289 15.75 -29.75 17.36
C ILE A 289 16.22 -30.70 18.47
N ASN A 290 15.38 -31.66 18.86
CA ASN A 290 15.58 -32.58 19.98
C ASN A 290 16.86 -33.42 19.90
N THR A 291 17.52 -33.43 18.74
CA THR A 291 18.78 -34.16 18.51
C THR A 291 19.97 -33.26 18.22
N MET A 292 19.84 -31.93 18.38
CA MET A 292 20.98 -31.03 18.38
C MET A 292 21.73 -31.12 19.72
N SER A 293 23.00 -31.53 19.65
CA SER A 293 23.93 -31.53 20.78
C SER A 293 24.03 -30.12 21.40
N GLY A 294 23.95 -30.03 22.73
CA GLY A 294 24.10 -28.75 23.47
C GLY A 294 22.81 -27.96 23.77
N MET A 295 21.64 -28.48 23.40
CA MET A 295 20.34 -27.83 23.63
C MET A 295 19.47 -28.48 24.72
N GLY A 296 19.97 -29.48 25.46
CA GLY A 296 19.39 -29.98 26.72
C GLY A 296 18.06 -30.76 26.64
N TYR A 297 17.36 -30.73 25.52
CA TYR A 297 16.10 -31.46 25.35
C TYR A 297 16.32 -32.83 24.74
N ARG A 298 15.86 -33.88 25.43
CA ARG A 298 15.75 -35.24 24.89
C ARG A 298 14.38 -35.82 25.19
N TYR A 299 13.38 -35.35 24.46
CA TYR A 299 12.02 -35.86 24.55
C TYR A 299 11.91 -37.23 23.90
N THR A 300 11.34 -38.19 24.63
CA THR A 300 11.11 -39.56 24.13
C THR A 300 9.75 -39.66 23.43
N SER A 301 8.74 -38.95 23.96
CA SER A 301 7.35 -39.01 23.54
C SER A 301 6.67 -37.63 23.61
N ILE A 302 5.54 -37.46 22.92
CA ILE A 302 4.78 -36.19 22.97
C ILE A 302 4.29 -35.91 24.39
N TRP A 303 3.78 -36.95 25.08
CA TRP A 303 3.33 -36.84 26.47
C TRP A 303 4.45 -36.47 27.43
N ASP A 304 5.63 -37.04 27.22
CA ASP A 304 6.86 -36.71 27.96
C ASP A 304 7.25 -35.24 27.73
N ALA A 305 7.26 -34.80 26.47
CA ALA A 305 7.49 -33.40 26.14
C ALA A 305 6.47 -32.45 26.79
N VAL A 306 5.18 -32.80 26.77
CA VAL A 306 4.13 -32.00 27.43
C VAL A 306 4.36 -31.91 28.94
N ARG A 307 4.65 -33.04 29.60
CA ARG A 307 4.92 -33.06 31.04
C ARG A 307 6.14 -32.20 31.40
N VAL A 308 7.25 -32.38 30.69
CA VAL A 308 8.49 -31.62 30.93
C VAL A 308 8.27 -30.11 30.70
N ILE A 309 7.56 -29.73 29.63
CA ILE A 309 7.23 -28.31 29.36
C ILE A 309 6.40 -27.71 30.50
N ILE A 310 5.41 -28.45 31.00
CA ILE A 310 4.56 -27.98 32.10
C ILE A 310 5.37 -27.88 33.39
N ALA A 311 6.21 -28.86 33.68
CA ALA A 311 7.02 -28.91 34.90
C ALA A 311 8.09 -27.80 34.93
N GLU A 312 8.80 -27.58 33.82
CA GLU A 312 9.93 -26.64 33.76
C GLU A 312 9.51 -25.21 33.40
N GLU A 313 8.53 -25.03 32.51
CA GLU A 313 8.18 -23.73 31.93
C GLU A 313 6.76 -23.25 32.25
N GLY A 314 5.94 -24.12 32.82
CA GLY A 314 4.51 -23.91 33.03
C GLY A 314 3.70 -23.81 31.72
N LEU A 315 2.41 -23.51 31.87
CA LEU A 315 1.49 -23.37 30.73
C LEU A 315 1.90 -22.27 29.75
N ARG A 316 2.65 -21.26 30.20
CA ARG A 316 3.17 -20.18 29.35
C ARG A 316 4.24 -20.67 28.36
N GLY A 317 4.90 -21.80 28.63
CA GLY A 317 5.88 -22.43 27.72
C GLY A 317 5.28 -22.74 26.34
N PHE A 318 4.04 -23.21 26.31
CA PHE A 318 3.33 -23.52 25.06
C PHE A 318 2.99 -22.31 24.20
N PHE A 319 3.07 -21.09 24.74
CA PHE A 319 2.73 -19.84 24.03
C PHE A 319 3.95 -18.96 23.73
N ARG A 320 5.17 -19.47 23.94
CA ARG A 320 6.40 -18.73 23.61
C ARG A 320 6.49 -18.44 22.12
N GLY A 321 6.69 -17.17 21.76
CA GLY A 321 6.78 -16.74 20.36
C GLY A 321 5.43 -16.45 19.68
N ILE A 322 4.31 -16.45 20.42
CA ILE A 322 2.98 -16.17 19.84
C ILE A 322 2.89 -14.73 19.31
N VAL A 323 3.52 -13.77 19.98
CA VAL A 323 3.44 -12.35 19.60
C VAL A 323 4.07 -12.07 18.22
N PRO A 324 5.31 -12.48 17.91
CA PRO A 324 5.85 -12.38 16.54
C PRO A 324 4.97 -13.08 15.49
N ASN A 325 4.34 -14.19 15.87
CA ASN A 325 3.48 -14.95 14.98
C ASN A 325 2.16 -14.22 14.69
N LEU A 326 1.58 -13.53 15.68
CA LEU A 326 0.40 -12.68 15.49
C LEU A 326 0.73 -11.40 14.72
N LEU A 327 1.90 -10.79 14.96
CA LEU A 327 2.36 -9.62 14.20
C LEU A 327 2.50 -9.91 12.70
N LYS A 328 2.89 -11.14 12.35
CA LYS A 328 2.91 -11.61 10.95
C LYS A 328 1.52 -11.63 10.31
N VAL A 329 0.47 -11.91 11.08
CA VAL A 329 -0.93 -12.01 10.62
C VAL A 329 -1.64 -10.64 10.68
N ALA A 330 -1.06 -9.68 11.41
CA ALA A 330 -1.63 -8.36 11.68
C ALA A 330 -1.24 -7.18 10.74
N PRO A 331 -0.72 -7.33 9.50
CA PRO A 331 -0.45 -6.14 8.68
C PRO A 331 -1.71 -5.31 8.32
N SER A 332 -2.90 -5.70 8.77
CA SER A 332 -4.14 -4.92 8.65
C SER A 332 -4.63 -4.28 9.96
N ILE A 333 -4.16 -4.68 11.13
CA ILE A 333 -4.70 -4.13 12.39
C ILE A 333 -3.98 -2.83 12.79
N ASP A 334 -2.77 -2.58 12.25
CA ASP A 334 -2.05 -1.33 12.45
C ASP A 334 -2.17 -0.37 11.25
N LEU A 335 -3.41 -0.02 10.89
CA LEU A 335 -3.69 1.15 10.05
C LEU A 335 -3.99 2.41 10.89
N ASP A 336 -3.88 2.34 12.22
CA ASP A 336 -4.15 3.46 13.11
C ASP A 336 -2.93 4.34 13.42
N ARG A 337 -1.73 4.01 12.94
CA ARG A 337 -0.56 4.91 13.05
C ARG A 337 0.31 4.99 11.80
N HIS A 338 -0.24 5.63 10.77
CA HIS A 338 0.51 6.74 10.15
C HIS A 338 -0.43 7.89 9.78
N HIS A 339 -0.50 8.86 10.68
CA HIS A 339 -0.99 10.21 10.51
C HIS A 339 -0.20 11.01 9.45
N VAL A 340 0.02 10.47 8.25
CA VAL A 340 0.24 11.34 7.08
C VAL A 340 -1.14 11.72 6.58
N ARG A 341 -1.79 12.65 7.29
CA ARG A 341 -2.97 13.32 6.72
C ARG A 341 -2.49 13.90 5.40
N SER A 342 -3.00 13.37 4.28
CA SER A 342 -2.74 13.97 2.97
C SER A 342 -3.06 15.46 3.10
N THR A 343 -2.03 16.29 2.96
CA THR A 343 -2.14 17.74 3.14
C THR A 343 -3.11 18.34 2.11
N HIS A 344 -3.41 17.59 1.05
CA HIS A 344 -4.26 17.97 -0.06
C HIS A 344 -5.68 17.44 0.10
N ARG A 345 -6.63 18.37 0.18
CA ARG A 345 -8.06 18.04 0.19
C ARG A 345 -8.49 17.52 -1.18
N LYS A 346 -9.24 16.41 -1.20
CA LYS A 346 -9.82 15.79 -2.40
C LYS A 346 -11.26 16.27 -2.71
N ALA A 347 -11.88 16.98 -1.77
CA ALA A 347 -13.23 17.54 -1.87
C ALA A 347 -13.34 18.87 -1.10
N PRO A 348 -14.25 19.78 -1.49
CA PRO A 348 -14.51 20.99 -0.72
C PRO A 348 -15.23 20.64 0.59
N LYS A 349 -14.92 21.33 1.70
CA LYS A 349 -15.65 21.20 2.99
C LYS A 349 -16.99 21.97 2.99
N SER A 350 -17.20 22.87 2.03
CA SER A 350 -18.38 23.74 2.01
C SER A 350 -19.63 22.99 1.53
N GLU A 351 -20.76 23.25 2.16
CA GLU A 351 -22.10 22.77 1.75
C GLU A 351 -22.75 23.64 0.67
N ASN A 352 -22.05 24.67 0.17
CA ASN A 352 -22.58 25.54 -0.87
C ASN A 352 -22.73 24.76 -2.19
N VAL A 353 -23.97 24.65 -2.66
CA VAL A 353 -24.36 23.87 -3.85
C VAL A 353 -23.61 24.34 -5.11
N TYR A 354 -23.51 25.65 -5.33
CA TYR A 354 -22.80 26.21 -6.49
C TYR A 354 -21.32 25.81 -6.50
N LEU A 355 -20.64 25.82 -5.34
CA LEU A 355 -19.25 25.35 -5.26
C LEU A 355 -19.12 23.85 -5.57
N GLN A 356 -20.08 23.02 -5.14
CA GLN A 356 -20.07 21.58 -5.41
C GLN A 356 -20.28 21.26 -6.89
N VAL A 357 -21.23 21.95 -7.55
CA VAL A 357 -21.50 21.80 -8.99
C VAL A 357 -20.28 22.24 -9.80
N LEU A 358 -19.68 23.38 -9.45
CA LEU A 358 -18.49 23.90 -10.10
C LEU A 358 -17.28 22.95 -9.94
N VAL A 359 -17.14 22.31 -8.77
CA VAL A 359 -16.15 21.23 -8.57
C VAL A 359 -16.41 20.05 -9.50
N LYS A 360 -17.66 19.61 -9.68
CA LYS A 360 -18.00 18.52 -10.61
C LYS A 360 -17.65 18.91 -12.05
N LEU A 361 -17.97 20.14 -12.47
CA LEU A 361 -17.65 20.68 -13.79
C LEU A 361 -16.13 20.67 -14.04
N TYR A 362 -15.32 21.28 -13.18
CA TYR A 362 -13.88 21.34 -13.39
C TYR A 362 -13.20 19.98 -13.19
N ARG A 363 -13.80 19.05 -12.44
CA ARG A 363 -13.35 17.65 -12.37
C ARG A 363 -13.63 16.89 -13.67
N PHE A 364 -14.74 17.20 -14.34
CA PHE A 364 -15.02 16.67 -15.68
C PHE A 364 -14.04 17.24 -16.71
N LEU A 365 -13.87 18.57 -16.75
CA LEU A 365 -12.97 19.24 -17.67
C LEU A 365 -11.51 18.82 -17.49
N ALA A 366 -11.01 18.72 -16.25
CA ALA A 366 -9.63 18.31 -15.97
C ALA A 366 -9.32 16.87 -16.42
N ARG A 367 -10.33 15.99 -16.51
CA ARG A 367 -10.18 14.62 -17.02
C ARG A 367 -10.20 14.57 -18.55
N ARG A 368 -10.93 15.47 -19.22
CA ARG A 368 -11.15 15.43 -20.67
C ARG A 368 -10.21 16.30 -21.49
N THR A 369 -9.70 17.39 -20.93
CA THR A 369 -8.96 18.42 -21.68
C THR A 369 -7.45 18.40 -21.46
N GLU A 370 -6.94 17.53 -20.58
CA GLU A 370 -5.56 17.43 -20.08
C GLU A 370 -4.88 18.73 -19.58
N SER A 371 -5.52 19.88 -19.74
CA SER A 371 -5.02 21.23 -19.46
C SER A 371 -4.60 21.41 -18.01
N ASN A 372 -3.39 21.95 -17.82
CA ASN A 372 -2.86 22.31 -16.52
C ASN A 372 -3.71 23.39 -15.82
N PHE A 373 -4.35 24.27 -16.58
CA PHE A 373 -5.25 25.30 -16.04
C PHE A 373 -6.38 24.66 -15.23
N ASN A 374 -7.10 23.70 -15.80
CA ASN A 374 -8.24 23.04 -15.15
C ASN A 374 -7.82 22.24 -13.90
N LYS A 375 -6.65 21.59 -13.93
CA LYS A 375 -6.07 20.90 -12.77
C LYS A 375 -5.75 21.88 -11.64
N VAL A 376 -5.20 23.05 -11.96
CA VAL A 376 -4.89 24.09 -10.97
C VAL A 376 -6.17 24.73 -10.42
N VAL A 377 -7.17 24.97 -11.27
CA VAL A 377 -8.47 25.51 -10.84
C VAL A 377 -9.16 24.57 -9.85
N LEU A 378 -9.26 23.29 -10.21
CA LEU A 378 -9.84 22.25 -9.36
C LEU A 378 -9.13 22.15 -8.00
N ARG A 379 -7.78 22.15 -8.00
CA ARG A 379 -6.99 22.11 -6.77
C ARG A 379 -7.25 23.32 -5.88
N ARG A 380 -7.39 24.52 -6.46
CA ARG A 380 -7.66 25.76 -5.72
C ARG A 380 -9.09 25.79 -5.17
N LEU A 381 -10.08 25.21 -5.84
CA LEU A 381 -11.46 25.12 -5.32
C LEU A 381 -11.56 24.29 -4.04
N PHE A 382 -10.72 23.26 -3.89
CA PHE A 382 -10.63 22.45 -2.65
C PHE A 382 -9.95 23.17 -1.48
N MET A 383 -9.23 24.27 -1.74
CA MET A 383 -8.52 24.99 -0.70
C MET A 383 -9.47 25.71 0.27
N SER A 384 -9.06 25.84 1.53
CA SER A 384 -9.76 26.68 2.51
C SER A 384 -9.80 28.14 2.06
N ARG A 385 -10.76 28.93 2.59
CA ARG A 385 -10.83 30.39 2.32
C ARG A 385 -9.51 31.10 2.64
N ILE A 386 -8.80 30.66 3.69
CA ILE A 386 -7.47 31.17 4.06
C ILE A 386 -6.46 31.03 2.92
N ASN A 387 -6.49 29.91 2.20
CA ASN A 387 -5.58 29.61 1.10
C ASN A 387 -6.06 30.14 -0.26
N ARG A 388 -7.24 30.78 -0.30
CA ARG A 388 -7.81 31.52 -1.42
C ARG A 388 -7.95 33.00 -1.04
N PRO A 389 -6.81 33.72 -0.85
CA PRO A 389 -6.84 35.10 -0.41
C PRO A 389 -7.58 35.98 -1.44
N PRO A 390 -8.30 37.02 -0.98
CA PRO A 390 -8.91 37.99 -1.89
C PRO A 390 -7.84 38.77 -2.66
N VAL A 391 -8.24 39.32 -3.81
CA VAL A 391 -7.36 40.09 -4.71
C VAL A 391 -8.00 41.46 -4.95
N SER A 392 -7.23 42.53 -4.76
CA SER A 392 -7.68 43.90 -5.01
C SER A 392 -7.63 44.27 -6.50
N LEU A 393 -8.45 45.22 -6.93
CA LEU A 393 -8.41 45.77 -8.30
C LEU A 393 -7.04 46.33 -8.66
N SER A 394 -6.39 47.07 -7.76
CA SER A 394 -5.02 47.58 -7.94
C SER A 394 -4.04 46.48 -8.30
N ARG A 395 -4.17 45.30 -7.66
CA ARG A 395 -3.33 44.15 -7.93
C ARG A 395 -3.66 43.51 -9.27
N LEU A 396 -4.93 43.46 -9.68
CA LEU A 396 -5.29 42.99 -11.02
C LEU A 396 -4.64 43.88 -12.07
N VAL A 397 -4.81 45.19 -11.96
CA VAL A 397 -4.24 46.19 -12.90
C VAL A 397 -2.72 46.08 -12.97
N SER A 398 -2.03 46.01 -11.83
CA SER A 398 -0.56 45.90 -11.80
C SER A 398 0.02 44.64 -12.49
N ASN A 399 -0.77 43.56 -12.59
CA ASN A 399 -0.33 42.31 -13.22
C ASN A 399 -0.76 42.21 -14.70
N VAL A 400 -1.49 43.20 -15.21
CA VAL A 400 -1.79 43.34 -16.64
C VAL A 400 -0.63 44.11 -17.27
N ALA A 401 0.48 43.40 -17.48
CA ALA A 401 1.57 43.90 -18.32
C ALA A 401 1.11 43.95 -19.80
N ASP A 402 1.86 44.64 -20.66
CA ASP A 402 1.55 44.76 -22.10
C ASP A 402 1.40 43.40 -22.78
N SER A 403 2.17 42.39 -22.35
CA SER A 403 2.11 41.00 -22.84
C SER A 403 0.83 40.22 -22.46
N HIS A 404 -0.04 40.80 -21.63
CA HIS A 404 -1.27 40.16 -21.14
C HIS A 404 -2.53 40.99 -21.43
N LYS A 405 -2.41 42.05 -22.24
CA LYS A 405 -3.55 42.83 -22.73
C LYS A 405 -4.51 41.91 -23.52
N GLY A 406 -5.80 41.99 -23.19
CA GLY A 406 -6.86 41.19 -23.83
C GLY A 406 -7.08 39.78 -23.25
N LYS A 407 -6.28 39.33 -22.28
CA LYS A 407 -6.52 38.03 -21.61
C LYS A 407 -7.56 38.15 -20.49
N THR A 408 -8.40 37.14 -20.34
CA THR A 408 -9.36 37.06 -19.23
C THR A 408 -8.65 36.68 -17.95
N ILE A 409 -8.73 37.53 -16.93
CA ILE A 409 -8.05 37.32 -15.65
C ILE A 409 -8.91 36.42 -14.76
N VAL A 410 -8.35 35.33 -14.26
CA VAL A 410 -9.08 34.33 -13.47
C VAL A 410 -8.59 34.33 -12.03
N VAL A 411 -9.49 34.55 -11.08
CA VAL A 411 -9.20 34.57 -9.64
C VAL A 411 -10.10 33.60 -8.89
N ILE A 412 -9.52 32.56 -8.30
CA ILE A 412 -10.27 31.57 -7.50
C ILE A 412 -10.32 32.06 -6.06
N GLY A 413 -11.12 33.09 -5.85
CA GLY A 413 -11.26 33.83 -4.61
C GLY A 413 -12.23 34.99 -4.79
N THR A 414 -12.18 35.97 -3.88
CA THR A 414 -12.99 37.18 -3.95
C THR A 414 -12.17 38.32 -4.54
N VAL A 415 -12.74 39.06 -5.48
CA VAL A 415 -12.17 40.31 -5.99
C VAL A 415 -12.76 41.48 -5.19
N THR A 416 -11.88 42.31 -4.63
CA THR A 416 -12.24 43.45 -3.78
C THR A 416 -11.83 44.76 -4.42
N ASP A 417 -12.56 45.82 -4.09
CA ASP A 417 -12.25 47.18 -4.54
C ASP A 417 -11.00 47.75 -3.83
N ASP A 418 -10.39 48.75 -4.44
CA ASP A 418 -9.32 49.55 -3.86
C ASP A 418 -9.57 51.02 -4.21
N ASN A 419 -9.98 51.81 -3.21
CA ASN A 419 -10.31 53.22 -3.38
C ASN A 419 -9.10 54.07 -3.80
N ARG A 420 -7.87 53.58 -3.60
CA ARG A 420 -6.64 54.28 -3.98
C ARG A 420 -6.39 54.26 -5.47
N LEU A 421 -6.93 53.26 -6.17
CA LEU A 421 -6.89 53.21 -7.62
C LEU A 421 -8.01 54.12 -8.12
N LEU A 422 -7.70 55.24 -8.77
CA LEU A 422 -8.69 56.23 -9.21
C LEU A 422 -9.42 55.78 -10.49
N THR A 423 -8.66 55.34 -11.49
CA THR A 423 -9.16 54.90 -12.79
C THR A 423 -8.91 53.41 -12.97
N VAL A 424 -9.98 52.65 -13.28
CA VAL A 424 -9.89 51.22 -13.58
C VAL A 424 -9.84 51.07 -15.11
N PRO A 425 -8.85 50.38 -15.69
CA PRO A 425 -8.83 50.09 -17.12
C PRO A 425 -9.90 49.04 -17.49
N LYS A 426 -10.23 48.92 -18.78
CA LYS A 426 -11.12 47.88 -19.29
C LYS A 426 -10.51 46.50 -19.05
N LEU A 427 -11.16 45.68 -18.22
CA LEU A 427 -10.69 44.34 -17.82
C LEU A 427 -11.81 43.30 -17.92
N SER A 428 -11.49 42.11 -18.42
CA SER A 428 -12.35 40.93 -18.30
C SER A 428 -11.87 40.05 -17.16
N VAL A 429 -12.68 39.89 -16.11
CA VAL A 429 -12.28 39.20 -14.87
C VAL A 429 -13.28 38.12 -14.52
N ALA A 430 -12.81 36.89 -14.31
CA ALA A 430 -13.59 35.77 -13.81
C ALA A 430 -13.24 35.46 -12.34
N ALA A 431 -14.22 35.41 -11.45
CA ALA A 431 -13.97 35.09 -10.04
C ALA A 431 -15.11 34.32 -9.36
N LEU A 432 -14.85 33.81 -8.15
CA LEU A 432 -15.90 33.18 -7.33
C LEU A 432 -16.88 34.20 -6.75
N ARG A 433 -16.40 35.41 -6.45
CA ARG A 433 -17.22 36.49 -5.89
C ARG A 433 -16.57 37.84 -6.20
N PHE A 434 -17.40 38.85 -6.47
CA PHE A 434 -17.00 40.24 -6.54
C PHE A 434 -17.66 41.01 -5.40
N THR A 435 -16.96 42.00 -4.83
CA THR A 435 -17.62 43.04 -4.04
C THR A 435 -18.46 43.92 -4.96
N ALA A 436 -19.60 44.42 -4.49
CA ALA A 436 -20.52 45.22 -5.30
C ALA A 436 -19.83 46.45 -5.93
N THR A 437 -19.01 47.15 -5.15
CA THR A 437 -18.25 48.32 -5.62
C THR A 437 -17.23 47.94 -6.69
N ALA A 438 -16.46 46.88 -6.50
CA ALA A 438 -15.51 46.39 -7.50
C ALA A 438 -16.19 46.01 -8.82
N ARG A 439 -17.35 45.33 -8.75
CA ARG A 439 -18.14 44.98 -9.94
C ARG A 439 -18.59 46.23 -10.69
N ALA A 440 -19.21 47.17 -9.99
CA ALA A 440 -19.70 48.41 -10.57
C ALA A 440 -18.59 49.23 -11.23
N ARG A 441 -17.39 49.25 -10.64
CA ARG A 441 -16.23 49.98 -11.20
C ARG A 441 -15.64 49.30 -12.44
N ILE A 442 -15.59 47.97 -12.48
CA ILE A 442 -15.15 47.23 -13.67
C ILE A 442 -16.15 47.45 -14.82
N GLU A 443 -17.44 47.35 -14.54
CA GLU A 443 -18.51 47.55 -15.53
C GLU A 443 -18.56 49.00 -16.02
N LYS A 444 -18.41 49.98 -15.13
CA LYS A 444 -18.31 51.41 -15.49
C LYS A 444 -17.10 51.72 -16.39
N ALA A 445 -16.01 50.98 -16.24
CA ALA A 445 -14.84 51.07 -17.12
C ALA A 445 -15.03 50.33 -18.46
N GLY A 446 -16.21 49.78 -18.73
CA GLY A 446 -16.52 48.99 -19.93
C GLY A 446 -15.91 47.58 -19.91
N GLY A 447 -15.47 47.11 -18.74
CA GLY A 447 -14.97 45.76 -18.51
C GLY A 447 -16.08 44.75 -18.26
N GLU A 448 -15.72 43.48 -18.16
CA GLU A 448 -16.66 42.37 -18.00
C GLU A 448 -16.37 41.57 -16.73
N THR A 449 -17.41 41.24 -15.96
CA THR A 449 -17.30 40.33 -14.81
C THR A 449 -17.95 38.98 -15.11
N LEU A 450 -17.18 37.91 -14.97
CA LEU A 450 -17.60 36.54 -15.31
C LEU A 450 -17.60 35.63 -14.08
N THR A 451 -18.50 34.65 -14.10
CA THR A 451 -18.43 33.51 -13.18
C THR A 451 -17.56 32.39 -13.77
N LEU A 452 -17.10 31.46 -12.92
CA LEU A 452 -16.19 30.40 -13.38
C LEU A 452 -16.88 29.36 -14.28
N ASP A 453 -18.20 29.21 -14.18
CA ASP A 453 -19.01 28.40 -15.08
C ASP A 453 -19.19 29.08 -16.45
N GLN A 454 -19.44 30.39 -16.50
CA GLN A 454 -19.45 31.16 -17.76
C GLN A 454 -18.10 31.13 -18.46
N LEU A 455 -17.00 31.23 -17.68
CA LEU A 455 -15.64 31.08 -18.22
C LEU A 455 -15.42 29.69 -18.83
N ALA A 456 -15.90 28.64 -18.16
CA ALA A 456 -15.73 27.27 -18.65
C ALA A 456 -16.46 27.01 -19.97
N LEU A 457 -17.59 27.69 -20.22
CA LEU A 457 -18.29 27.65 -21.50
C LEU A 457 -17.51 28.38 -22.62
N ARG A 458 -16.91 29.53 -22.31
CA ARG A 458 -16.17 30.33 -23.30
C ARG A 458 -14.79 29.75 -23.63
N ALA A 459 -14.08 29.28 -22.61
CA ALA A 459 -12.70 28.82 -22.71
C ALA A 459 -12.49 27.52 -21.91
N PRO A 460 -13.02 26.38 -22.37
CA PRO A 460 -13.01 25.12 -21.62
C PRO A 460 -11.59 24.58 -21.36
N THR A 461 -10.61 24.95 -22.17
CA THR A 461 -9.18 24.59 -22.02
C THR A 461 -8.39 25.61 -21.20
N GLY A 462 -8.96 26.79 -20.92
CA GLY A 462 -8.27 27.93 -20.30
C GLY A 462 -7.42 28.75 -21.27
N ALA A 463 -7.59 28.59 -22.59
CA ALA A 463 -6.91 29.42 -23.58
C ALA A 463 -7.23 30.91 -23.39
N ASN A 464 -6.23 31.79 -23.60
CA ASN A 464 -6.34 33.25 -23.42
C ASN A 464 -6.74 33.69 -21.99
N THR A 465 -6.45 32.88 -20.97
CA THR A 465 -6.69 33.24 -19.57
C THR A 465 -5.39 33.48 -18.79
N LEU A 466 -5.46 34.36 -17.79
CA LEU A 466 -4.38 34.61 -16.83
C LEU A 466 -4.84 34.24 -15.42
N LEU A 467 -4.31 33.14 -14.88
CA LEU A 467 -4.70 32.65 -13.56
C LEU A 467 -3.91 33.33 -12.43
N LEU A 468 -4.49 34.35 -11.81
CA LEU A 468 -3.87 35.09 -10.71
C LEU A 468 -4.18 34.47 -9.33
N ARG A 469 -3.32 34.78 -8.36
CA ARG A 469 -3.50 34.41 -6.95
C ARG A 469 -3.05 35.55 -6.04
N GLY A 470 -3.87 35.86 -5.04
CA GLY A 470 -3.49 36.81 -4.00
C GLY A 470 -2.36 36.31 -3.08
N PRO A 471 -1.70 37.22 -2.35
CA PRO A 471 -0.68 36.88 -1.37
C PRO A 471 -1.29 36.17 -0.16
N LYS A 472 -0.77 34.99 0.20
CA LYS A 472 -1.25 34.23 1.38
C LYS A 472 -0.90 34.89 2.72
N ASN A 473 0.17 35.69 2.72
CA ASN A 473 0.76 36.25 3.94
C ASN A 473 0.23 37.64 4.29
N ALA A 474 -0.73 38.17 3.52
CA ALA A 474 -1.23 39.53 3.71
C ALA A 474 -2.17 39.70 4.94
N ARG A 475 -2.58 38.61 5.59
CA ARG A 475 -3.46 38.65 6.76
C ARG A 475 -2.75 39.25 7.96
N GLU A 476 -3.44 40.08 8.73
CA GLU A 476 -2.91 40.69 9.96
C GLU A 476 -2.42 39.64 10.96
N ALA A 477 -3.14 38.53 11.12
CA ALA A 477 -2.71 37.41 11.96
C ALA A 477 -1.33 36.86 11.57
N VAL A 478 -0.94 36.87 10.29
CA VAL A 478 0.39 36.41 9.84
C VAL A 478 1.48 37.43 10.22
N LYS A 479 1.15 38.72 10.28
CA LYS A 479 2.08 39.78 10.70
C LYS A 479 2.45 39.70 12.18
N HIS A 480 1.54 39.16 13.01
CA HIS A 480 1.74 38.99 14.45
C HIS A 480 2.17 37.57 14.85
N PHE A 481 1.63 36.55 14.19
CA PHE A 481 1.71 35.14 14.59
C PHE A 481 2.11 34.20 13.43
N GLY A 482 2.83 34.71 12.42
CA GLY A 482 3.33 33.89 11.30
C GLY A 482 4.26 32.74 11.72
N PHE A 483 4.65 31.87 10.79
CA PHE A 483 5.58 30.77 11.06
C PHE A 483 7.04 31.29 11.09
N GLY A 484 7.91 30.72 11.93
CA GLY A 484 9.32 31.11 12.09
C GLY A 484 9.63 31.95 13.34
N PRO A 485 10.93 32.18 13.67
CA PRO A 485 11.36 32.90 14.87
C PRO A 485 10.67 34.28 14.96
N HIS A 486 10.19 34.64 16.15
CA HIS A 486 9.36 35.82 16.37
C HIS A 486 10.13 37.17 16.36
N SER A 487 11.33 37.19 15.76
CA SER A 487 12.26 38.33 15.81
C SER A 487 11.79 39.58 15.04
N HIS A 488 11.05 39.41 13.94
CA HIS A 488 10.60 40.53 13.07
C HIS A 488 9.07 40.68 12.96
N LYS A 489 8.32 40.15 13.93
CA LYS A 489 6.85 40.21 13.90
C LYS A 489 6.35 41.50 14.54
N LYS A 490 5.28 42.07 13.96
CA LYS A 490 4.65 43.27 14.50
C LYS A 490 4.11 42.95 15.90
N PRO A 491 4.32 43.80 16.93
CA PRO A 491 3.75 43.58 18.25
C PRO A 491 2.21 43.57 18.18
N TYR A 492 1.58 42.60 18.85
CA TYR A 492 0.11 42.51 18.94
C TYR A 492 -0.37 43.15 20.23
N VAL A 493 -1.06 44.28 20.13
CA VAL A 493 -1.60 45.02 21.28
C VAL A 493 -3.06 44.61 21.48
N ARG A 494 -3.37 44.03 22.64
CA ARG A 494 -4.72 43.49 22.96
C ARG A 494 -5.76 44.57 23.28
N SER A 495 -5.35 45.80 23.62
CA SER A 495 -6.25 46.91 23.97
C SER A 495 -5.72 48.26 23.45
N LYS A 496 -6.58 49.07 22.85
CA LYS A 496 -6.27 50.45 22.40
C LYS A 496 -6.83 51.53 23.36
N GLY A 497 -7.24 51.14 24.57
CA GLY A 497 -7.81 52.07 25.56
C GLY A 497 -6.79 53.00 26.21
N ARG A 498 -7.28 54.10 26.82
CA ARG A 498 -6.48 55.17 27.46
C ARG A 498 -5.54 54.69 28.59
N LYS A 499 -5.82 53.54 29.21
CA LYS A 499 -4.93 52.93 30.21
C LYS A 499 -3.88 52.07 29.49
N PHE A 500 -2.77 52.70 29.16
CA PHE A 500 -1.60 52.11 28.53
C PHE A 500 -1.10 50.84 29.27
N GLU A 501 -0.99 49.72 28.56
CA GLU A 501 0.20 48.87 28.69
C GLU A 501 1.22 49.42 27.68
N ARG A 502 2.17 50.23 28.15
CA ARG A 502 3.38 50.54 27.37
C ARG A 502 4.03 49.21 27.06
N ALA A 503 4.36 48.98 25.78
CA ALA A 503 5.18 47.84 25.37
C ALA A 503 6.31 47.67 26.40
N ARG A 504 6.28 46.54 27.13
CA ARG A 504 7.18 46.29 28.26
C ARG A 504 8.62 46.27 27.76
N GLY A 505 9.26 47.42 27.80
CA GLY A 505 10.70 47.55 27.71
C GLY A 505 11.33 46.79 28.88
N ARG A 506 12.37 46.01 28.55
CA ARG A 506 13.45 45.56 29.45
C ARG A 506 13.05 44.92 30.80
N ARG A 507 11.98 44.12 30.86
CA ARG A 507 11.88 43.07 31.89
C ARG A 507 11.90 41.71 31.22
N ARG A 508 12.83 40.83 31.65
CA ARG A 508 12.89 39.43 31.21
C ARG A 508 11.50 38.82 31.37
N SER A 509 10.80 38.64 30.26
CA SER A 509 9.45 38.09 30.30
C SER A 509 9.55 36.62 30.70
N ARG A 510 8.65 36.17 31.58
CA ARG A 510 8.31 34.75 31.74
C ARG A 510 7.42 34.27 30.59
N GLY A 511 7.66 34.79 29.38
CA GLY A 511 7.04 34.30 28.16
C GLY A 511 7.81 33.08 27.67
N PHE A 512 7.08 32.09 27.14
CA PHE A 512 7.64 30.86 26.58
C PHE A 512 8.87 31.16 25.71
N LYS A 513 10.04 30.72 26.17
CA LYS A 513 11.27 30.76 25.38
C LYS A 513 11.12 29.70 24.30
N VAL A 514 11.28 30.10 23.04
CA VAL A 514 11.47 29.17 21.90
C VAL A 514 12.91 28.71 21.89
#